data_AF-A0A815PK18-F1
#
_entry.id   AF-A0A815PK18-F1
#
_cell.length_a   1.000
_cell.length_b   1.000
_cell.length_c   1.000
_cell.angle_alpha   90.00
_cell.angle_beta   90.00
_cell.angle_gamma   90.00
#
_symmetry.space_group_name_H-M   'P 1'
#
loop_
_entity.id
_entity.type
_entity.pdbx_description
1 polymer ?
#
loop_
_entity_poly.entity_id
_entity_poly.type
_entity_poly.pdbx_seq_one_letter_code
_entity_poly.pdbx_strand_id
1 'polypeptide(L)' 'IFRSAHQLYSNDNEFHNLSLYVRHNRAKQGNLNIGDPAIDIQLLSMNGQFVSLLSHSHPNRPLLIIAGSYT' A
#
# COMPACT_ATOMS: atom_id res chain seq x y z
N ILE A 1 -21.00 1.36 -12.63
CA ILE A 1 -20.59 2.79 -12.67
C ILE A 1 -19.70 3.03 -11.46
N PHE A 2 -18.40 3.20 -11.64
CA PHE A 2 -17.51 3.57 -10.54
C PHE A 2 -17.68 5.07 -10.25
N ARG A 3 -17.97 5.41 -8.99
CA ARG A 3 -18.05 6.80 -8.51
C ARG A 3 -16.79 7.10 -7.72
N SER A 4 -16.21 8.28 -7.92
CA SER A 4 -15.03 8.69 -7.13
C SER A 4 -15.42 8.96 -5.68
N ALA A 5 -14.49 8.83 -4.74
CA ALA A 5 -14.73 9.18 -3.33
C ALA A 5 -15.24 10.63 -3.18
N HIS A 6 -14.72 11.55 -3.98
CA HIS A 6 -15.21 12.93 -4.09
C HIS A 6 -16.71 13.02 -4.47
N GLN A 7 -17.23 12.10 -5.28
CA GLN A 7 -18.66 12.07 -5.63
C GLN A 7 -19.52 11.42 -4.55
N LEU A 8 -18.94 10.57 -3.71
CA LEU A 8 -19.64 9.84 -2.65
C LEU A 8 -19.67 10.63 -1.33
N TYR A 9 -18.67 11.47 -1.08
CA TYR A 9 -18.50 12.22 0.17
C TYR A 9 -18.52 13.74 -0.08
N SER A 10 -19.64 14.25 -0.57
CA SER A 10 -19.79 15.67 -0.97
C SER A 10 -19.64 16.68 0.16
N ASN A 11 -19.74 16.27 1.42
CA ASN A 11 -19.72 17.15 2.59
C ASN A 11 -18.41 17.05 3.39
N ASP A 12 -17.47 16.22 2.93
CA ASP A 12 -16.21 15.99 3.62
C ASP A 12 -15.11 16.86 3.01
N ASN A 13 -14.73 17.90 3.75
CA ASN A 13 -13.69 18.84 3.33
C ASN A 13 -12.34 18.15 3.13
N GLU A 14 -12.08 17.02 3.77
CA GLU A 14 -10.83 16.26 3.60
C GLU A 14 -10.77 15.66 2.20
N PHE A 15 -11.84 15.03 1.71
CA PHE A 15 -11.91 14.46 0.36
C PHE A 15 -11.92 15.51 -0.76
N HIS A 16 -12.39 16.73 -0.48
CA HIS A 16 -12.32 17.87 -1.42
C HIS A 16 -10.94 18.50 -1.49
N ASN A 17 -10.25 18.58 -0.34
CA ASN A 17 -8.92 19.20 -0.24
C ASN A 17 -7.79 18.21 -0.56
N LEU A 18 -8.05 16.90 -0.46
CA LEU A 18 -7.17 15.88 -1.01
C LEU A 18 -7.16 16.03 -2.53
N SER A 19 -6.07 16.58 -3.05
CA SER A 19 -5.74 16.46 -4.47
C SER A 19 -5.49 14.99 -4.80
N LEU A 20 -6.57 14.23 -5.01
CA LEU A 20 -6.55 12.86 -5.53
C LEU A 20 -6.10 12.82 -7.01
N TYR A 21 -5.71 13.97 -7.57
CA TYR A 21 -5.01 14.07 -8.85
C TYR A 21 -3.58 13.54 -8.74
N VAL A 22 -3.45 12.22 -8.63
CA VAL A 22 -2.26 11.53 -9.10
C VAL A 22 -2.34 11.53 -10.63
N ARG A 23 -2.06 12.68 -11.26
CA ARG A 23 -2.05 12.85 -12.73
C ARG A 23 -1.14 11.81 -13.41
N HIS A 24 -0.15 11.33 -12.67
CA HIS A 24 0.74 10.23 -13.06
C HIS A 24 0.97 9.31 -11.88
N ASN A 25 0.74 8.01 -12.06
CA ASN A 25 1.13 6.99 -11.11
C ASN A 25 2.63 7.18 -10.76
N ARG A 26 2.92 7.52 -9.50
CA ARG A 26 4.31 7.70 -9.02
C ARG A 26 5.01 6.37 -8.78
N ALA A 27 4.27 5.25 -8.81
CA ALA A 27 4.86 3.93 -8.76
C ALA A 27 5.75 3.74 -9.99
N LYS A 28 7.05 3.65 -9.75
CA LYS A 28 8.01 3.20 -10.76
C LYS A 28 8.21 1.70 -10.57
N GLN A 29 8.49 1.00 -11.66
CA GLN A 29 8.92 -0.39 -11.57
C GLN A 29 10.14 -0.47 -10.65
N GLY A 30 10.05 -1.34 -9.64
CA GLY A 30 11.18 -1.64 -8.76
C GLY A 30 12.16 -2.62 -9.40
N ASN A 31 13.23 -2.95 -8.68
CA ASN A 31 14.29 -3.82 -9.18
C ASN A 31 14.03 -5.33 -8.97
N LEU A 32 12.86 -5.68 -8.41
CA LEU A 32 12.50 -7.07 -8.09
C LEU A 32 11.93 -7.79 -9.31
N ASN A 33 12.40 -8.99 -9.57
CA ASN A 33 11.95 -9.89 -10.63
C ASN A 33 11.34 -11.18 -10.05
N ILE A 34 10.59 -11.89 -10.88
CA ILE A 34 10.02 -13.19 -10.51
C ILE A 34 11.16 -14.19 -10.31
N GLY A 35 11.16 -14.87 -9.17
CA GLY A 35 12.19 -15.84 -8.78
C GLY A 35 13.29 -15.26 -7.89
N ASP A 36 13.34 -13.93 -7.72
CA ASP A 36 14.24 -13.31 -6.75
C ASP A 36 13.89 -13.78 -5.32
N PRO A 37 14.90 -13.94 -4.46
CA PRO A 37 14.65 -14.20 -3.05
C PRO A 37 13.86 -13.05 -2.43
N ALA A 38 12.90 -13.38 -1.56
CA ALA A 38 12.17 -12.37 -0.82
C ALA A 38 13.13 -11.58 0.07
N ILE A 39 13.16 -10.25 -0.09
CA ILE A 39 14.00 -9.36 0.71
C ILE A 39 13.37 -9.21 2.09
N ASP A 40 14.14 -9.47 3.15
CA ASP A 40 13.69 -9.13 4.49
C ASP A 40 13.93 -7.64 4.76
N ILE A 41 12.85 -6.93 5.07
CA ILE A 41 12.88 -5.49 5.38
C ILE A 41 12.19 -5.24 6.71
N GLN A 42 12.61 -4.19 7.40
CA GLN A 42 11.96 -3.74 8.62
C GLN A 42 10.72 -2.89 8.26
N LEU A 43 9.57 -3.29 8.80
CA LEU A 43 8.29 -2.63 8.65
C LEU A 43 7.91 -1.96 9.97
N LEU A 44 7.22 -0.82 9.90
CA LEU A 44 6.56 -0.22 11.05
C LEU A 44 5.09 -0.67 11.04
N SER A 45 4.67 -1.44 12.03
CA SER A 45 3.27 -1.86 12.17
C SER A 45 2.42 -0.74 12.75
N MET A 46 1.09 -0.86 12.58
CA MET A 46 0.12 0.16 13.01
C MET A 46 0.10 0.41 14.53
N ASN A 47 0.63 -0.51 15.33
CA ASN A 47 0.81 -0.36 16.77
C ASN A 47 2.17 0.28 17.15
N GLY A 48 2.91 0.82 16.17
CA GLY A 48 4.18 1.51 16.37
C GLY A 48 5.39 0.60 16.63
N GLN A 49 5.26 -0.71 16.40
CA GLN A 49 6.35 -1.66 16.57
C GLN A 49 7.10 -1.90 15.26
N PHE A 50 8.40 -2.16 15.35
CA PHE A 50 9.17 -2.60 14.20
C PHE A 50 9.10 -4.12 14.07
N VAL A 51 8.75 -4.61 12.88
CA VAL A 51 8.63 -6.04 12.57
C VAL A 51 9.33 -6.37 11.26
N SER A 52 9.88 -7.58 11.12
CA SER A 52 10.48 -8.05 9.87
C SER A 52 9.38 -8.50 8.90
N LEU A 53 9.52 -8.22 7.61
CA LEU A 53 8.60 -8.70 6.59
C LEU A 53 8.53 -10.23 6.57
N LEU A 54 9.67 -10.91 6.63
CA LEU A 54 9.71 -12.37 6.58
C LEU A 54 9.17 -13.04 7.85
N SER A 55 9.02 -12.30 8.96
CA SER A 55 8.34 -12.82 10.16
C SER A 55 6.87 -13.18 9.90
N HIS A 56 6.26 -12.64 8.84
CA HIS A 56 4.90 -12.98 8.39
C HIS A 56 4.86 -14.17 7.41
N SER A 57 6.00 -14.72 7.02
CA SER A 57 6.08 -15.88 6.13
C SER A 57 5.87 -17.19 6.91
N HIS A 58 5.21 -18.16 6.27
CA HIS A 58 5.03 -19.50 6.85
C HIS A 58 5.26 -20.59 5.78
N PRO A 59 5.78 -21.78 6.16
CA PRO A 59 6.18 -22.81 5.19
C PRO A 59 5.08 -23.28 4.23
N ASN A 60 3.81 -23.27 4.67
CA ASN A 60 2.67 -23.78 3.90
C ASN A 60 1.64 -22.69 3.55
N ARG A 61 2.02 -21.41 3.66
CA ARG A 61 1.11 -20.30 3.39
C ARG A 61 1.83 -19.21 2.60
N PRO A 62 1.38 -18.90 1.37
CA PRO A 62 1.98 -17.81 0.61
C PRO A 62 1.76 -16.47 1.32
N LEU A 63 2.79 -15.63 1.30
CA LEU A 63 2.71 -14.26 1.76
C LEU A 63 2.35 -13.35 0.57
N LEU A 64 1.24 -12.62 0.68
CA LEU A 64 0.82 -11.61 -0.28
C LEU A 64 1.00 -10.22 0.33
N ILE A 65 1.69 -9.33 -0.38
CA ILE A 65 1.86 -7.94 0.04
C ILE A 65 0.92 -7.07 -0.79
N ILE A 66 0.05 -6.34 -0.11
CA ILE A 66 -0.81 -5.32 -0.72
C ILE A 66 -0.30 -3.98 -0.23
N ALA A 67 0.20 -3.17 -1.16
CA ALA A 67 0.71 -1.84 -0.87
C ALA A 67 -0.26 -0.77 -1.40
N GLY A 68 -0.45 0.28 -0.62
CA GLY A 68 -1.28 1.42 -0.96
C GLY A 68 -1.02 2.57 0.00
N SER A 69 -1.43 3.77 -0.38
CA SER A 69 -1.46 4.91 0.54
C SER A 69 -2.71 4.80 1.40
N TYR A 70 -2.53 4.92 2.72
CA TYR A 70 -3.61 5.06 3.69
C TYR A 70 -3.59 6.50 4.21
N THR A 71 -4.73 7.18 4.11
CA THR A 71 -5.01 8.51 4.67
C THR A 71 -6.20 8.38 5.59
#